data_AF-A0A5M9ZEA3-F1
#
_entry.id   AF-A0A5M9ZEA3-F1
#
_cell.length_a   1.000
_cell.length_b   1.000
_cell.length_c   1.000
_cell.angle_alpha   90.00
_cell.angle_beta   90.00
_cell.angle_gamma   90.00
#
_symmetry.space_group_name_H-M   'P 1'
#
loop_
_entity.id
_entity.type
_entity.pdbx_description
1 polymer ?
#
loop_
_entity_poly.entity_id
_entity_poly.type
_entity_poly.pdbx_seq_one_letter_code
_entity_poly.pdbx_strand_id
1 'polypeptide(L)' 'MSSIHDRSIVSDTGWKVVLGRGLDIYQPYNDKDWLNPLTRLQQLRRVRACDITYIRNESHASENGSSMKAA' A
#
# COMPACT_ATOMS: atom_id res chain seq x y z
N MET A 1 15.65 6.87 -19.38
CA MET A 1 14.59 7.73 -18.83
C MET A 1 13.51 6.86 -18.20
N SER A 2 13.43 6.83 -16.87
CA SER A 2 12.23 6.58 -16.05
C SER A 2 12.71 6.56 -14.60
N SER A 3 12.56 7.65 -13.85
CA SER A 3 13.06 7.77 -12.46
C SER A 3 11.96 7.81 -11.41
N ILE A 4 10.74 7.40 -11.77
CA ILE A 4 9.64 7.29 -10.80
C ILE A 4 9.32 5.81 -10.65
N HIS A 5 10.02 5.22 -9.69
CA HIS A 5 9.78 3.87 -9.17
C HIS A 5 9.28 3.98 -7.73
N ASP A 6 8.53 5.03 -7.37
CA ASP A 6 8.07 5.18 -6.00
C ASP A 6 7.04 4.08 -5.72
N ARG A 7 7.38 3.19 -4.78
CA ARG A 7 6.55 2.05 -4.38
C ARG A 7 5.83 2.37 -3.08
N SER A 8 5.48 3.64 -2.89
CA SER A 8 4.75 4.07 -1.71
C SER A 8 3.44 4.75 -2.07
N ILE A 9 2.42 4.50 -1.25
CA ILE A 9 1.10 5.12 -1.33
C ILE A 9 0.98 6.02 -0.12
N VAL A 10 0.71 7.31 -0.34
CA VAL A 10 0.41 8.27 0.72
C VAL A 10 -1.09 8.56 0.67
N SER A 11 -1.76 8.40 1.81
CA SER A 11 -3.15 8.80 2.00
C SER A 11 -3.21 10.12 2.77
N ASP A 12 -4.20 10.92 2.42
CA ASP A 12 -4.69 12.10 3.14
C ASP A 12 -5.02 11.86 4.62
N THR A 13 -5.29 10.61 5.01
CA THR A 13 -5.51 10.21 6.41
C THR A 13 -4.21 10.09 7.23
N GLY A 14 -3.08 10.51 6.68
CA GLY A 14 -1.77 10.51 7.35
C GLY A 14 -1.03 9.18 7.27
N TRP A 15 -1.46 8.25 6.42
CA TRP A 15 -0.76 6.97 6.24
C TRP A 15 0.18 7.02 5.04
N LYS A 16 1.37 6.44 5.22
CA LYS A 16 2.28 6.09 4.13
C LYS A 16 2.51 4.58 4.13
N VAL A 17 2.14 3.92 3.05
CA VAL A 17 2.32 2.48 2.85
C VAL A 17 3.44 2.26 1.84
N VAL A 18 4.54 1.67 2.25
CA VAL A 18 5.68 1.30 1.40
C VAL A 18 5.55 -0.17 1.01
N LEU A 19 5.67 -0.44 -0.28
CA LEU A 19 5.48 -1.74 -0.91
C LEU A 19 6.81 -2.21 -1.52
N GLY A 20 7.37 -3.33 -1.05
CA GLY A 20 8.67 -3.83 -1.54
C GLY A 20 8.71 -4.06 -3.05
N ARG A 21 7.58 -4.44 -3.67
CA ARG A 21 7.44 -4.69 -5.12
C ARG A 21 6.53 -3.69 -5.85
N GLY A 22 5.99 -2.69 -5.16
CA GLY A 22 4.90 -1.86 -5.69
C GLY A 22 3.59 -2.64 -5.79
N LEU A 23 2.75 -2.32 -6.77
CA LEU A 23 1.45 -2.99 -6.98
C LEU A 23 1.55 -4.33 -7.74
N ASP A 24 2.72 -4.65 -8.33
CA ASP A 24 2.99 -5.91 -9.02
C ASP A 24 3.42 -7.03 -8.04
N ILE A 25 2.47 -7.43 -7.19
CA ILE A 25 2.66 -8.45 -6.17
C ILE A 25 2.09 -9.82 -6.55
N TYR A 26 1.36 -9.95 -7.65
CA TYR A 26 0.63 -11.18 -7.95
C TYR A 26 1.42 -12.15 -8.83
N GLN A 27 1.21 -13.44 -8.61
CA GLN A 27 1.74 -14.48 -9.47
C GLN A 27 0.91 -14.55 -10.76
N PRO A 28 1.53 -14.86 -11.91
CA PRO A 28 0.79 -15.20 -13.11
C PRO A 28 -0.14 -16.38 -12.83
N TYR A 29 -1.32 -16.35 -13.44
CA TYR A 29 -2.29 -17.43 -13.40
C TYR A 29 -2.75 -17.76 -14.82
N ASN A 30 -3.40 -18.92 -15.00
CA ASN A 30 -3.96 -19.28 -16.29
C ASN A 30 -5.20 -18.43 -16.58
N ASP A 31 -5.08 -17.51 -17.52
CA ASP A 31 -6.10 -16.55 -17.94
C ASP A 31 -6.95 -17.04 -19.13
N LYS A 32 -6.68 -18.26 -19.63
CA LYS A 32 -7.37 -18.84 -20.81
C LYS A 32 -8.84 -19.16 -20.56
N ASP A 33 -9.22 -19.40 -19.31
CA ASP A 33 -10.59 -19.70 -18.93
C ASP A 33 -11.29 -18.44 -18.42
N TRP A 34 -12.24 -17.91 -19.18
CA TRP A 34 -12.95 -16.67 -18.83
C TRP A 34 -13.78 -16.79 -17.54
N LEU A 35 -14.20 -18.01 -17.20
CA LEU A 35 -14.90 -18.36 -15.96
C LEU A 35 -13.97 -18.54 -14.76
N ASN A 36 -12.66 -18.40 -14.95
CA ASN A 36 -11.72 -18.53 -13.85
C ASN A 36 -11.98 -17.42 -12.81
N PRO A 37 -12.33 -17.76 -11.56
CA PRO A 37 -12.66 -16.76 -10.54
C PRO A 37 -11.46 -15.84 -10.23
N LEU A 38 -10.23 -16.27 -10.50
CA LEU A 38 -9.01 -15.47 -10.35
C LEU A 38 -9.00 -14.20 -11.23
N THR A 39 -9.81 -14.17 -12.30
CA THR A 39 -9.91 -13.03 -13.22
C THR A 39 -10.72 -11.87 -12.63
N ARG A 40 -11.69 -12.15 -11.75
CA ARG A 40 -12.55 -11.14 -11.12
C ARG A 40 -12.25 -10.93 -9.65
N LEU A 41 -11.73 -11.95 -8.98
CA LEU A 41 -11.51 -11.95 -7.53
C LEU A 41 -10.01 -11.90 -7.24
N GLN A 42 -9.50 -10.68 -7.04
CA GLN A 42 -8.09 -10.43 -6.74
C GLN A 42 -7.64 -11.10 -5.43
N GLN A 43 -8.54 -11.30 -4.47
CA GLN A 43 -8.31 -11.99 -3.19
C GLN A 43 -7.92 -13.48 -3.37
N LEU A 44 -8.32 -14.09 -4.49
CA LEU A 44 -8.02 -15.49 -4.78
C LEU A 44 -6.67 -15.66 -5.50
N ARG A 45 -6.05 -14.57 -5.97
CA ARG A 45 -4.77 -14.64 -6.67
C ARG A 45 -3.62 -14.85 -5.69
N ARG A 46 -2.75 -15.81 -6.01
CA ARG A 46 -1.53 -16.04 -5.25
C ARG A 46 -0.61 -14.82 -5.33
N VAL A 47 0.01 -14.50 -4.20
CA VAL A 47 0.91 -13.35 -4.05
C VAL A 47 2.37 -13.84 -4.07
N ARG A 48 3.28 -13.06 -4.65
CA ARG A 48 4.73 -13.24 -4.57
C ARG A 48 5.20 -12.79 -3.20
N ALA A 49 6.31 -13.34 -2.70
CA ALA A 49 6.91 -12.84 -1.46
C ALA A 49 7.22 -11.34 -1.60
N CYS A 50 6.73 -10.54 -0.66
CA CYS A 50 6.93 -9.10 -0.63
C CYS A 50 6.76 -8.56 0.80
N ASP A 51 7.48 -7.48 1.08
CA ASP A 51 7.34 -6.75 2.33
C ASP A 51 6.39 -5.56 2.16
N ILE A 52 5.60 -5.30 3.19
CA ILE A 52 4.71 -4.15 3.29
C ILE A 52 5.00 -3.45 4.61
N THR A 53 5.32 -2.16 4.55
CA THR A 53 5.57 -1.34 5.74
C THR A 53 4.58 -0.19 5.75
N TYR A 54 3.83 -0.05 6.84
CA TYR A 54 2.92 1.09 7.04
C TYR A 54 3.52 2.04 8.07
N ILE A 55 3.46 3.34 7.78
CA ILE A 55 3.97 4.43 8.60
C ILE A 55 2.82 5.40 8.79
N ARG A 56 2.56 5.81 10.04
CA ARG A 56 1.60 6.87 10.34
C ARG A 56 2.36 8.17 10.55
N ASN A 57 2.11 9.15 9.71
CA ASN A 57 2.65 10.50 9.86
C ASN A 57 1.69 11.29 10.76
N GLU A 58 2.15 11.65 11.96
CA GLU A 58 1.36 12.41 12.94
C GLU A 58 1.16 13.88 12.54
N SER A 59 1.75 14.34 11.44
CA SER A 59 1.71 15.72 10.95
C SER A 59 0.31 16.21 10.53
N HIS A 60 -0.69 15.34 10.39
CA HIS A 60 -2.10 15.72 10.18
C HIS A 60 -2.97 15.59 11.45
N ALA A 61 -2.38 15.22 12.59
CA ALA A 61 -3.11 14.96 13.84
C ALA A 61 -2.92 16.03 14.93
N SER A 62 -2.29 17.18 14.64
CA SER A 62 -2.12 18.23 15.66
C SER A 62 -2.14 19.66 15.10
N GLU A 63 -3.32 20.13 14.72
CA GLU A 63 -3.69 21.54 14.93
C GLU A 63 -5.02 21.52 15.68
N ASN A 64 -4.96 21.23 17.00
CA ASN A 64 -5.93 21.55 18.05
C ASN A 64 -5.69 20.63 19.26
N GLY A 65 -4.64 20.93 20.02
CA GLY A 65 -4.29 20.18 21.22
C GLY A 65 -3.27 20.96 22.04
N SER A 66 -3.79 21.90 22.82
CA SER A 66 -3.10 22.79 23.76
C SER A 66 -1.76 22.25 24.31
N SER A 67 -0.70 23.02 24.08
CA SER A 67 0.58 22.92 24.77
C SER A 67 0.37 23.09 26.28
N MET A 68 0.26 21.99 27.02
CA MET A 68 0.64 21.98 28.44
C MET A 68 2.15 21.71 28.52
N LYS A 69 2.93 22.78 28.63
CA LYS A 69 4.28 22.68 29.19
C LYS A 69 4.13 22.44 30.68
N ALA A 70 4.63 21.31 31.18
CA ALA A 70 4.81 21.07 32.60
C ALA A 70 6.30 21.25 32.95
N ALA A 71 6.51 22.15 33.92
CA ALA A 71 7.64 22.38 34.83
C ALA A 71 9.07 22.33 34.27
#